data_AF-A0A813AE50-F1
#
_entry.id   AF-A0A813AE50-F1
#
_cell.length_a   1.000
_cell.length_b   1.000
_cell.length_c   1.000
_cell.angle_alpha   90.00
_cell.angle_beta   90.00
_cell.angle_gamma   90.00
#
_symmetry.space_group_name_H-M   'P 1'
#
loop_
_entity.id
_entity.type
_entity.pdbx_description
1 polymer ?
#
loop_
_entity_poly.entity_id
_entity_poly.type
_entity_poly.pdbx_seq_one_letter_code
_entity_poly.pdbx_strand_id
1 'polypeptide(L)'
;MGSGASSNAKIALEGKSAAEIAAALKELPADQLALIKEALAESPAPAPAPAAGAAACPGPVNCSAIKVVAKDYKGLMDQPAEPKFKGALAQIFVRSQPYGGSDKSNNGHRYDSIPFANGMITAGMSCQLIHYTHEEHDKFFALCKSFNFIIVRCNPGQIKADGGDQQKFDDGMRAMRKAGIQ
;
A
#
# COMPACT_ATOMS: atom_id res chain seq x y z
N MET A 1 17.14 41.53 -14.61
CA MET A 1 17.85 41.07 -13.39
C MET A 1 16.85 40.37 -12.50
N GLY A 2 17.13 39.15 -12.04
CA GLY A 2 16.24 38.39 -11.15
C GLY A 2 16.28 36.87 -11.38
N SER A 3 17.48 36.29 -11.41
CA SER A 3 17.74 34.87 -11.53
C SER A 3 17.75 34.18 -10.17
N GLY A 4 17.17 32.98 -10.10
CA GLY A 4 17.74 31.84 -9.38
C GLY A 4 17.56 31.78 -7.86
N ALA A 5 16.45 31.18 -7.40
CA ALA A 5 16.37 30.68 -6.02
C ALA A 5 15.58 29.37 -5.83
N SER A 6 14.92 28.81 -6.87
CA SER A 6 14.06 27.61 -6.67
C SER A 6 14.71 26.27 -7.02
N SER A 7 15.96 26.23 -7.49
CA SER A 7 16.60 24.96 -7.91
C SER A 7 17.62 24.38 -6.93
N ASN A 8 18.12 25.14 -5.95
CA ASN A 8 19.23 24.69 -5.10
C ASN A 8 18.83 24.03 -3.76
N ALA A 9 17.57 24.12 -3.33
CA ALA A 9 17.14 23.53 -2.06
C ALA A 9 16.84 22.03 -2.12
N LYS A 10 16.57 21.47 -3.32
CA LYS A 10 16.17 20.06 -3.48
C LYS A 10 17.31 19.06 -3.29
N ILE A 11 18.57 19.48 -3.43
CA ILE A 11 19.74 18.58 -3.48
C ILE A 11 20.43 18.44 -2.11
N ALA A 12 20.13 19.28 -1.12
CA ALA A 12 20.92 19.40 0.11
C ALA A 12 20.52 18.45 1.27
N LEU A 13 19.47 17.63 1.11
CA LEU A 13 18.90 16.80 2.18
C LEU A 13 18.93 15.29 1.89
N GLU A 14 19.25 14.86 0.67
CA GLU A 14 19.42 13.44 0.36
C GLU A 14 20.66 12.87 1.06
N GLY A 15 20.48 11.79 1.82
CA GLY A 15 21.58 11.06 2.50
C GLY A 15 22.01 11.61 3.87
N LYS A 16 21.35 12.63 4.42
CA LYS A 16 21.64 13.17 5.76
C LYS A 16 20.86 12.44 6.85
N SER A 17 21.48 12.30 8.02
CA SER A 17 20.83 11.71 9.20
C SER A 17 19.72 12.61 9.75
N ALA A 18 18.76 12.03 10.48
CA ALA A 18 17.64 12.78 11.05
C ALA A 18 18.08 13.93 11.98
N ALA A 19 19.22 13.80 12.64
CA ALA A 19 19.79 14.84 13.51
C ALA A 19 20.32 16.03 12.70
N GLU A 20 20.93 15.78 11.54
CA GLU A 20 21.46 16.82 10.65
C GLU A 20 20.34 17.58 9.94
N ILE A 21 19.26 16.87 9.59
CA ILE A 21 18.05 17.47 9.03
C ILE A 21 17.38 18.37 10.09
N ALA A 22 17.28 17.93 11.34
CA ALA A 22 16.71 18.71 12.43
C ALA A 22 17.53 19.96 12.80
N ALA A 23 18.86 19.90 12.67
CA ALA A 23 19.73 21.05 12.85
C ALA A 23 19.54 22.08 11.72
N ALA A 24 19.56 21.63 10.47
CA ALA A 24 19.35 22.50 9.30
C ALA A 24 17.97 23.18 9.32
N LEU A 25 16.92 22.49 9.77
CA LEU A 25 15.57 23.05 9.89
C LEU A 25 15.46 24.16 10.96
N LYS A 26 16.33 24.18 11.98
CA LYS A 26 16.34 25.23 13.02
C LYS A 26 16.97 26.54 12.54
N GLU A 27 17.83 26.48 11.52
CA GLU A 27 18.52 27.65 10.97
C GLU A 27 17.74 28.32 9.83
N LEU A 28 16.61 27.74 9.40
CA LEU A 28 15.81 28.29 8.31
C LEU A 28 14.87 29.43 8.79
N PRO A 29 14.66 30.46 7.95
CA PRO A 29 13.67 31.51 8.20
C PRO A 29 12.25 30.95 8.33
N ALA A 30 11.41 31.61 9.12
CA ALA A 30 10.04 31.18 9.42
C ALA A 30 9.19 30.96 8.15
N ASP A 31 9.39 31.78 7.12
CA ASP A 31 8.64 31.74 5.87
C ASP A 31 8.98 30.50 5.03
N GLN A 32 10.24 30.05 5.07
CA GLN A 32 10.67 28.80 4.42
C GLN A 32 10.22 27.57 5.21
N LEU A 33 10.22 27.65 6.54
CA LEU A 33 9.62 26.63 7.40
C LEU A 33 8.12 26.47 7.15
N ALA A 34 7.40 27.55 6.88
CA ALA A 34 5.97 27.52 6.55
C ALA A 34 5.72 26.82 5.20
N LEU A 35 6.46 27.20 4.16
CA LEU A 35 6.39 26.56 2.84
C LEU A 35 6.74 25.07 2.87
N ILE A 36 7.74 24.69 3.68
CA ILE A 36 8.12 23.27 3.86
C ILE A 36 7.02 22.51 4.61
N LYS A 37 6.41 23.11 5.64
CA LYS A 37 5.28 22.50 6.36
C LYS A 37 4.05 22.32 5.47
N GLU A 38 3.77 23.29 4.60
CA GLU A 38 2.66 23.24 3.65
C GLU A 38 2.91 22.18 2.56
N ALA A 39 4.13 22.12 2.01
CA ALA A 39 4.53 21.08 1.07
C ALA A 39 4.56 19.67 1.67
N LEU A 40 4.92 19.52 2.96
CA LEU A 40 4.84 18.26 3.70
C LEU A 40 3.40 17.88 4.09
N ALA A 41 2.48 18.84 4.15
CA ALA A 41 1.07 18.57 4.35
C ALA A 41 0.37 18.10 3.05
N GLU A 42 0.87 18.53 1.88
CA GLU A 42 0.36 18.12 0.56
C GLU A 42 1.01 16.85 0.00
N SER A 43 2.21 16.47 0.48
CA SER A 43 2.90 15.24 0.08
C SER A 43 2.80 14.21 1.21
N PRO A 44 2.29 12.99 0.99
CA PRO A 44 2.19 12.01 2.07
C PRO A 44 3.59 11.69 2.59
N ALA A 45 3.85 12.02 3.86
CA ALA A 45 5.08 11.67 4.53
C ALA A 45 5.35 10.16 4.37
N PRO A 46 6.60 9.71 4.15
CA PRO A 46 6.91 8.30 4.27
C PRO A 46 6.53 7.87 5.68
N ALA A 47 5.53 6.99 5.78
CA ALA A 47 5.05 6.52 7.05
C ALA A 47 6.22 5.87 7.81
N PRO A 48 6.44 6.19 9.10
CA PRO A 48 7.35 5.41 9.91
C PRO A 48 6.91 3.94 9.84
N ALA A 49 7.86 3.02 9.71
CA ALA A 49 7.58 1.59 9.77
C ALA A 49 6.76 1.32 11.04
N PRO A 50 5.54 0.77 10.93
CA PRO A 50 4.70 0.58 12.10
C PRO A 50 5.39 -0.41 13.05
N ALA A 51 5.53 0.02 14.31
CA ALA A 51 5.89 -0.87 15.40
C ALA A 51 4.87 -2.01 15.51
N ALA A 52 5.35 -3.19 15.91
CA ALA A 52 4.61 -4.45 15.96
C ALA A 52 3.32 -4.37 16.82
N GLY A 53 2.24 -3.97 16.16
CA GLY A 53 0.85 -4.24 16.49
C GLY A 53 0.16 -4.47 15.15
N ALA A 54 -0.55 -5.59 14.99
CA ALA A 54 -0.97 -6.13 13.69
C ALA A 54 -1.58 -5.04 12.77
N ALA A 55 -0.75 -4.47 11.90
CA ALA A 55 -1.20 -3.57 10.87
C ALA A 55 -2.17 -4.36 10.00
N ALA A 56 -3.32 -3.76 9.69
CA ALA A 56 -4.36 -4.39 8.87
C ALA A 56 -3.81 -4.93 7.54
N CYS A 57 -2.66 -4.42 7.06
CA CYS A 57 -1.85 -4.99 6.00
C CYS A 57 -0.38 -4.61 6.28
N PRO A 58 0.54 -5.52 6.66
CA PRO A 58 1.92 -5.12 6.94
C PRO A 58 2.61 -4.57 5.68
N GLY A 59 3.06 -3.31 5.71
CA GLY A 59 3.84 -2.71 4.61
C GLY A 59 3.76 -1.18 4.49
N PRO A 60 4.36 -0.63 3.43
CA PRO A 60 4.57 0.82 3.26
C PRO A 60 3.32 1.63 2.83
N VAL A 61 2.24 0.98 2.39
CA VAL A 61 0.98 1.63 2.02
C VAL A 61 -0.01 1.51 3.18
N ASN A 62 -0.66 2.61 3.56
CA ASN A 62 -1.69 2.60 4.60
C ASN A 62 -3.01 1.99 4.08
N CYS A 63 -3.35 0.76 4.48
CA CYS A 63 -4.64 0.14 4.12
C CYS A 63 -5.76 0.35 5.15
N SER A 64 -5.64 1.26 6.11
CA SER A 64 -6.67 1.44 7.15
C SER A 64 -8.03 1.89 6.58
N ALA A 65 -8.07 2.35 5.33
CA ALA A 65 -9.27 2.77 4.63
C ALA A 65 -10.17 1.60 4.16
N ILE A 66 -9.67 0.35 4.19
CA ILE A 66 -10.42 -0.83 3.77
C ILE A 66 -10.49 -1.84 4.91
N LYS A 67 -11.53 -2.68 4.88
CA LYS A 67 -11.62 -3.84 5.74
C LYS A 67 -10.63 -4.91 5.31
N VAL A 68 -9.83 -5.38 6.26
CA VAL A 68 -8.99 -6.57 6.11
C VAL A 68 -9.54 -7.68 6.99
N VAL A 69 -9.73 -8.86 6.41
CA VAL A 69 -10.29 -10.03 7.11
C VAL A 69 -9.20 -10.98 7.62
N ALA A 70 -7.92 -10.64 7.38
CA ALA A 70 -6.79 -11.41 7.85
C ALA A 70 -6.80 -11.49 9.38
N LYS A 71 -6.57 -12.70 9.92
CA LYS A 71 -6.39 -12.88 11.37
C LYS A 71 -4.93 -12.77 11.79
N ASP A 72 -4.03 -13.20 10.91
CA ASP A 72 -2.58 -13.18 11.11
C ASP A 72 -1.88 -13.23 9.75
N TYR A 73 -0.57 -12.97 9.79
CA TYR A 73 0.34 -13.02 8.64
C TYR A 73 1.45 -14.04 8.88
N LYS A 74 1.13 -15.18 9.49
CA LYS A 74 2.16 -16.16 9.90
C LYS A 74 3.00 -16.59 8.69
N GLY A 75 4.31 -16.35 8.79
CA GLY A 75 5.29 -16.67 7.76
C GLY A 75 5.50 -15.60 6.69
N LEU A 76 4.79 -14.47 6.76
CA LEU A 76 5.10 -13.30 5.93
C LEU A 76 6.42 -12.67 6.42
N MET A 77 7.33 -12.40 5.50
CA MET A 77 8.57 -11.68 5.78
C MET A 77 8.30 -10.20 6.04
N ASP A 78 9.23 -9.53 6.71
CA ASP A 78 9.19 -8.08 6.85
C ASP A 78 9.28 -7.41 5.48
N GLN A 79 8.46 -6.39 5.27
CA GLN A 79 8.47 -5.64 4.01
C GLN A 79 9.73 -4.77 3.96
N PRO A 80 10.35 -4.58 2.78
CA PRO A 80 11.50 -3.68 2.66
C PRO A 80 11.11 -2.26 3.07
N ALA A 81 12.00 -1.56 3.79
CA ALA A 81 11.79 -0.15 4.15
C ALA A 81 11.70 0.75 2.91
N GLU A 82 12.52 0.44 1.89
CA GLU A 82 12.59 1.15 0.61
C GLU A 82 12.42 0.15 -0.54
N PRO A 83 11.19 -0.30 -0.84
CA PRO A 83 10.96 -1.26 -1.89
C PRO A 83 11.12 -0.63 -3.28
N LYS A 84 11.69 -1.38 -4.23
CA LYS A 84 11.79 -0.98 -5.65
C LYS A 84 10.41 -0.66 -6.25
N PHE A 85 9.42 -1.45 -5.87
CA PHE A 85 8.02 -1.30 -6.26
C PHE A 85 7.11 -1.67 -5.11
N LYS A 86 6.01 -0.93 -4.96
CA LYS A 86 4.96 -1.19 -3.99
C LYS A 86 3.86 -2.03 -4.63
N GLY A 87 3.79 -3.31 -4.28
CA GLY A 87 2.78 -4.23 -4.79
C GLY A 87 1.64 -4.51 -3.82
N ALA A 88 0.49 -4.84 -4.38
CA ALA A 88 -0.61 -5.45 -3.65
C ALA A 88 -0.95 -6.83 -4.21
N LEU A 89 -1.33 -7.76 -3.33
CA LEU A 89 -1.99 -9.01 -3.69
C LEU A 89 -3.43 -8.92 -3.21
N ALA A 90 -4.34 -8.71 -4.16
CA ALA A 90 -5.77 -8.57 -3.95
C ALA A 90 -6.44 -9.94 -3.82
N GLN A 91 -7.16 -10.16 -2.73
CA GLN A 91 -7.88 -11.39 -2.43
C GLN A 91 -9.35 -11.07 -2.16
N ILE A 92 -10.21 -12.07 -2.25
CA ILE A 92 -11.63 -12.00 -1.86
C ILE A 92 -11.87 -13.01 -0.76
N PHE A 93 -12.77 -12.76 0.17
CA PHE A 93 -13.19 -13.71 1.21
C PHE A 93 -14.70 -13.91 1.12
N VAL A 94 -15.15 -15.12 0.81
CA VAL A 94 -16.59 -15.44 0.67
C VAL A 94 -17.18 -15.72 2.04
N ARG A 95 -17.92 -14.77 2.62
CA ARG A 95 -18.37 -14.81 4.02
C ARG A 95 -19.25 -16.01 4.37
N SER A 96 -19.96 -16.55 3.39
CA SER A 96 -20.82 -17.73 3.55
C SER A 96 -20.06 -19.06 3.54
N GLN A 97 -18.76 -19.06 3.18
CA GLN A 97 -17.97 -20.28 3.08
C GLN A 97 -17.00 -20.42 4.26
N PRO A 98 -16.73 -21.66 4.72
CA PRO A 98 -15.70 -21.91 5.72
C PRO A 98 -14.37 -21.26 5.31
N TYR A 99 -13.81 -20.47 6.22
CA TYR A 99 -12.55 -19.74 6.03
C TYR A 99 -12.50 -18.81 4.79
N GLY A 100 -13.65 -18.47 4.21
CA GLY A 100 -13.73 -17.61 3.01
C GLY A 100 -13.60 -18.35 1.68
N GLY A 101 -13.52 -19.68 1.71
CA GLY A 101 -13.41 -20.55 0.54
C GLY A 101 -12.44 -21.70 0.72
N SER A 102 -12.61 -22.78 -0.05
CA SER A 102 -11.77 -23.99 0.02
C SER A 102 -10.31 -23.75 -0.32
N ASP A 103 -10.00 -22.64 -1.00
CA ASP A 103 -8.67 -22.20 -1.38
C ASP A 103 -7.92 -21.45 -0.27
N LYS A 104 -8.51 -21.31 0.93
CA LYS A 104 -8.02 -20.46 2.01
C LYS A 104 -7.77 -21.20 3.32
N SER A 105 -6.81 -20.69 4.06
CA SER A 105 -6.52 -21.10 5.43
C SER A 105 -7.41 -20.36 6.43
N ASN A 106 -7.42 -20.83 7.68
CA ASN A 106 -8.23 -20.27 8.77
C ASN A 106 -7.94 -18.80 9.11
N ASN A 107 -6.83 -18.24 8.63
CA ASN A 107 -6.43 -16.84 8.76
C ASN A 107 -6.99 -15.93 7.65
N GLY A 108 -7.73 -16.47 6.68
CA GLY A 108 -8.40 -15.69 5.63
C GLY A 108 -7.53 -15.36 4.41
N HIS A 109 -6.34 -15.93 4.33
CA HIS A 109 -5.49 -15.88 3.13
C HIS A 109 -5.59 -17.17 2.33
N ARG A 110 -5.34 -17.07 1.02
CA ARG A 110 -5.10 -18.27 0.21
C ARG A 110 -3.80 -18.94 0.61
N TYR A 111 -3.72 -20.25 0.42
CA TYR A 111 -2.54 -21.06 0.75
C TYR A 111 -1.25 -20.55 0.11
N ASP A 112 -1.34 -19.91 -1.05
CA ASP A 112 -0.21 -19.42 -1.82
C ASP A 112 0.11 -17.92 -1.57
N SER A 113 -0.71 -17.19 -0.83
CA SER A 113 -0.53 -15.73 -0.71
C SER A 113 0.74 -15.32 0.02
N ILE A 114 1.04 -16.01 1.13
CA ILE A 114 2.26 -15.78 1.91
C ILE A 114 3.52 -16.12 1.11
N PRO A 115 3.68 -17.33 0.52
CA PRO A 115 4.88 -17.62 -0.27
C PRO A 115 5.01 -16.73 -1.50
N PHE A 116 3.90 -16.33 -2.14
CA PHE A 116 3.94 -15.38 -3.26
C PHE A 116 4.47 -14.01 -2.82
N ALA A 117 3.94 -13.46 -1.73
CA ALA A 117 4.40 -12.18 -1.18
C ALA A 117 5.88 -12.24 -0.77
N ASN A 118 6.32 -13.33 -0.14
CA ASN A 118 7.73 -13.54 0.23
C ASN A 118 8.67 -13.59 -0.98
N GLY A 119 8.21 -14.15 -2.11
CA GLY A 119 8.96 -14.11 -3.37
C GLY A 119 9.19 -12.67 -3.85
N MET A 120 8.17 -11.82 -3.77
CA MET A 120 8.26 -10.40 -4.12
C MET A 120 9.18 -9.63 -3.15
N ILE A 121 9.06 -9.90 -1.85
CA ILE A 121 9.90 -9.31 -0.80
C ILE A 121 11.37 -9.64 -1.02
N THR A 122 11.67 -10.90 -1.32
CA THR A 122 13.03 -11.37 -1.60
C THR A 122 13.62 -10.71 -2.86
N ALA A 123 12.78 -10.34 -3.82
CA ALA A 123 13.19 -9.58 -5.02
C ALA A 123 13.37 -8.06 -4.76
N GLY A 124 13.15 -7.59 -3.53
CA GLY A 124 13.27 -6.19 -3.12
C GLY A 124 12.03 -5.34 -3.41
N MET A 125 10.86 -5.96 -3.58
CA MET A 125 9.57 -5.28 -3.71
C MET A 125 8.77 -5.41 -2.42
N SER A 126 7.80 -4.52 -2.16
CA SER A 126 6.79 -4.80 -1.14
C SER A 126 5.61 -5.53 -1.76
N CYS A 127 4.94 -6.38 -0.98
CA CYS A 127 3.72 -7.06 -1.40
C CYS A 127 2.74 -7.12 -0.23
N GLN A 128 1.77 -6.21 -0.24
CA GLN A 128 0.74 -6.12 0.81
C GLN A 128 -0.47 -6.96 0.43
N LEU A 129 -0.85 -7.87 1.33
CA LEU A 129 -2.05 -8.68 1.15
C LEU A 129 -3.27 -7.84 1.54
N ILE A 130 -4.15 -7.58 0.57
CA ILE A 130 -5.37 -6.77 0.75
C ILE A 130 -6.60 -7.57 0.36
N HIS A 131 -7.74 -7.23 0.96
CA HIS A 131 -9.03 -7.89 0.68
C HIS A 131 -9.99 -6.93 -0.02
N TYR A 132 -10.54 -7.39 -1.14
CA TYR A 132 -11.66 -6.74 -1.79
C TYR A 132 -12.95 -7.13 -1.06
N THR A 133 -13.72 -6.12 -0.66
CA THR A 133 -15.09 -6.24 -0.18
C THR A 133 -15.97 -5.42 -1.12
N HIS A 134 -17.07 -6.03 -1.61
CA HIS A 134 -17.89 -5.35 -2.63
C HIS A 134 -18.59 -4.09 -2.10
N GLU A 135 -18.86 -4.06 -0.79
CA GLU A 135 -19.38 -2.91 -0.05
C GLU A 135 -18.41 -1.71 -0.04
N GLU A 136 -17.10 -1.95 -0.22
CA GLU A 136 -16.07 -0.92 -0.19
C GLU A 136 -15.35 -0.76 -1.53
N HIS A 137 -16.04 -1.07 -2.63
CA HIS A 137 -15.47 -1.02 -3.99
C HIS A 137 -14.67 0.26 -4.27
N ASP A 138 -15.27 1.43 -4.01
CA ASP A 138 -14.64 2.71 -4.32
C ASP A 138 -13.42 2.98 -3.43
N LYS A 139 -13.49 2.60 -2.14
CA LYS A 139 -12.36 2.74 -1.21
C LYS A 139 -11.21 1.80 -1.59
N PHE A 140 -11.53 0.58 -1.99
CA PHE A 140 -10.57 -0.40 -2.46
C PHE A 140 -9.81 0.12 -3.67
N PHE A 141 -10.52 0.59 -4.70
CA PHE A 141 -9.87 1.12 -5.90
C PHE A 141 -9.19 2.48 -5.68
N ALA A 142 -9.62 3.28 -4.68
CA ALA A 142 -8.87 4.45 -4.25
C ALA A 142 -7.53 4.06 -3.61
N LEU A 143 -7.52 3.06 -2.73
CA LEU A 143 -6.31 2.50 -2.13
C LEU A 143 -5.37 1.92 -3.19
N CYS A 144 -5.91 1.19 -4.17
CA CYS A 144 -5.16 0.58 -5.27
C CYS A 144 -4.25 1.58 -6.02
N LYS A 145 -4.63 2.85 -6.09
CA LYS A 145 -3.82 3.92 -6.71
C LYS A 145 -2.50 4.22 -5.99
N SER A 146 -2.35 3.75 -4.76
CA SER A 146 -1.12 3.90 -3.98
C SER A 146 -0.08 2.81 -4.25
N PHE A 147 -0.41 1.82 -5.09
CA PHE A 147 0.47 0.73 -5.50
C PHE A 147 0.94 0.90 -6.94
N ASN A 148 2.09 0.31 -7.25
CA ASN A 148 2.63 0.21 -8.61
C ASN A 148 1.99 -0.94 -9.40
N PHE A 149 1.62 -2.03 -8.73
CA PHE A 149 1.02 -3.21 -9.36
C PHE A 149 0.04 -3.92 -8.44
N ILE A 150 -0.89 -4.67 -9.04
CA ILE A 150 -1.92 -5.42 -8.31
C ILE A 150 -2.02 -6.84 -8.86
N ILE A 151 -1.68 -7.82 -8.02
CA ILE A 151 -1.88 -9.24 -8.34
C ILE A 151 -3.26 -9.65 -7.89
N VAL A 152 -4.11 -10.06 -8.83
CA VAL A 152 -5.45 -10.55 -8.54
C VAL A 152 -5.40 -12.03 -8.18
N ARG A 153 -5.65 -12.34 -6.90
CA ARG A 153 -5.90 -13.70 -6.40
C ARG A 153 -7.37 -13.86 -5.97
N CYS A 154 -8.28 -13.18 -6.65
CA CYS A 154 -9.71 -13.41 -6.58
C CYS A 154 -10.10 -14.49 -7.59
N ASN A 155 -10.56 -15.67 -7.15
CA ASN A 155 -11.01 -16.69 -8.09
C ASN A 155 -12.30 -16.22 -8.82
N PRO A 156 -12.46 -16.59 -10.11
CA PRO A 156 -13.69 -16.32 -10.84
C PRO A 156 -14.93 -16.79 -10.07
N GLY A 157 -15.94 -15.93 -9.97
CA GLY A 157 -17.21 -16.24 -9.30
C GLY A 157 -17.23 -16.02 -7.78
N GLN A 158 -16.08 -15.91 -7.11
CA GLN A 158 -16.05 -15.68 -5.65
C GLN A 158 -16.60 -14.31 -5.26
N ILE A 159 -16.41 -13.29 -6.11
CA ILE A 159 -17.00 -11.97 -5.86
C ILE A 159 -18.53 -12.04 -5.87
N LYS A 160 -19.09 -12.74 -6.87
CA LYS A 160 -20.54 -12.98 -6.94
C LYS A 160 -21.05 -13.82 -5.78
N ALA A 161 -20.29 -14.84 -5.37
CA ALA A 161 -20.63 -15.70 -4.23
C ALA A 161 -20.67 -14.94 -2.89
N ASP A 162 -19.89 -13.87 -2.74
CA ASP A 162 -19.95 -12.97 -1.58
C ASP A 162 -21.03 -11.87 -1.71
N GLY A 163 -21.77 -11.85 -2.81
CA GLY A 163 -22.86 -10.89 -3.09
C GLY A 163 -22.45 -9.66 -3.89
N GLY A 164 -21.23 -9.61 -4.42
CA GLY A 164 -20.73 -8.52 -5.25
C GLY A 164 -20.98 -8.70 -6.75
N ASP A 165 -20.57 -7.69 -7.52
CA ASP A 165 -20.59 -7.71 -8.98
C ASP A 165 -19.19 -7.96 -9.54
N GLN A 166 -19.03 -9.09 -10.24
CA GLN A 166 -17.77 -9.47 -10.88
C GLN A 166 -17.38 -8.49 -11.99
N GLN A 167 -18.33 -8.07 -12.82
CA GLN A 167 -18.08 -7.17 -13.94
C GLN A 167 -17.61 -5.80 -13.42
N LYS A 168 -18.24 -5.30 -12.35
CA LYS A 168 -17.84 -4.06 -11.69
C LYS A 168 -16.38 -4.12 -11.20
N PHE A 169 -15.97 -5.22 -10.58
CA PHE A 169 -14.59 -5.41 -10.14
C PHE A 169 -13.62 -5.47 -11.32
N ASP A 170 -13.95 -6.22 -12.37
CA ASP A 170 -13.11 -6.37 -13.55
C ASP A 170 -12.94 -5.02 -14.29
N ASP A 171 -13.99 -4.18 -14.32
CA ASP A 171 -13.94 -2.81 -14.84
C ASP A 171 -13.01 -1.91 -14.01
N GLY A 172 -13.07 -2.02 -12.68
CA GLY A 172 -12.13 -1.34 -11.78
C GLY A 172 -10.68 -1.74 -12.05
N MET A 173 -10.39 -3.04 -12.23
CA MET A 173 -9.04 -3.51 -12.56
C MET A 173 -8.57 -3.03 -13.94
N ARG A 174 -9.46 -3.00 -14.95
CA ARG A 174 -9.17 -2.39 -16.25
C ARG A 174 -8.84 -0.91 -16.12
N ALA A 175 -9.53 -0.18 -15.25
CA ALA A 175 -9.24 1.23 -14.98
C ALA A 175 -7.87 1.42 -14.31
N MET A 176 -7.49 0.55 -13.37
CA MET A 176 -6.14 0.58 -12.75
C MET A 176 -5.05 0.36 -13.80
N ARG A 177 -5.21 -0.63 -14.68
CA ARG A 177 -4.28 -0.87 -15.79
C ARG A 177 -4.17 0.35 -16.72
N LYS A 178 -5.29 0.99 -17.06
CA LYS A 178 -5.29 2.21 -17.87
C LYS A 178 -4.56 3.38 -17.19
N ALA A 179 -4.56 3.41 -15.86
CA ALA A 179 -3.81 4.37 -15.06
C ALA A 179 -2.32 4.03 -14.87
N GLY A 180 -1.83 2.96 -15.50
CA GLY A 180 -0.42 2.53 -15.40
C GLY A 180 -0.10 1.67 -14.17
N ILE A 181 -1.12 1.19 -13.46
CA ILE A 181 -0.97 0.26 -12.34
C ILE A 181 -1.19 -1.15 -12.88
N GLN A 182 -0.13 -1.94 -12.98
CA GLN A 182 -0.16 -3.25 -13.64
C GLN A 182 0.22 -4.37 -12.68
#